data_AF-A0A843I736-F1
#
_entry.id   AF-A0A843I736-F1
#
_cell.length_a   1.000
_cell.length_b   1.000
_cell.length_c   1.000
_cell.angle_alpha   90.00
_cell.angle_beta   90.00
_cell.angle_gamma   90.00
#
_symmetry.space_group_name_H-M   'P 1'
#
loop_
_entity.id
_entity.type
_entity.pdbx_description
1 polymer ?
#
loop_
_entity_poly.entity_id
_entity_poly.type
_entity_poly.pdbx_seq_one_letter_code
_entity_poly.pdbx_strand_id
1 'polypeptide(L)'
;GHIDGVPVAELRSEMANLLAPVEGDVVVGVPESGGFYASLLAARSGLPYLPAFVQTLRGRSALLDDMGLRLSLIQLKANPIEALVKGKRVFLVDDSLITGLTLKAISQVLRHKAGVKEVRVGVVMPPLRSECPYGAKTPPAGVMAANKLDADELRLALEVDELKWPPLEKIRSVLEARGLTPCVACLL
;
A
#
# COMPACT_ATOMS: atom_id res chain seq x y z
N GLY A 1 14.74 1.17 -14.47
CA GLY A 1 15.60 0.00 -14.63
C GLY A 1 14.81 -1.14 -15.24
N HIS A 2 15.51 -2.14 -15.77
CA HIS A 2 14.91 -3.35 -16.34
C HIS A 2 15.25 -4.55 -15.46
N ILE A 3 14.33 -5.51 -15.38
CA ILE A 3 14.56 -6.84 -14.80
C ILE A 3 14.05 -7.83 -15.83
N ASP A 4 14.89 -8.79 -16.22
CA ASP A 4 14.56 -9.80 -17.23
C ASP A 4 14.00 -9.19 -18.54
N GLY A 5 14.57 -8.06 -18.95
CA GLY A 5 14.13 -7.32 -20.14
C GLY A 5 12.86 -6.47 -19.98
N VAL A 6 12.18 -6.54 -18.82
CA VAL A 6 10.94 -5.81 -18.56
C VAL A 6 11.22 -4.46 -17.88
N PRO A 7 10.71 -3.33 -18.43
CA PRO A 7 10.80 -2.03 -17.77
C PRO A 7 9.96 -2.02 -16.49
N VAL A 8 10.62 -1.92 -15.33
CA VAL A 8 9.94 -2.02 -14.01
C VAL A 8 8.90 -0.90 -13.82
N ALA A 9 9.16 0.30 -14.34
CA ALA A 9 8.25 1.43 -14.19
C ALA A 9 6.91 1.21 -14.94
N GLU A 10 6.97 0.66 -16.15
CA GLU A 10 5.78 0.34 -16.94
C GLU A 10 4.96 -0.77 -16.27
N LEU A 11 5.64 -1.84 -15.85
CA LEU A 11 5.00 -2.93 -15.11
C LEU A 11 4.29 -2.40 -13.86
N ARG A 12 4.96 -1.56 -13.07
CA ARG A 12 4.34 -0.94 -11.89
C ARG A 12 3.14 -0.07 -12.22
N SER A 13 3.16 0.63 -13.35
CA SER A 13 2.01 1.39 -13.82
C SER A 13 0.84 0.45 -14.09
N GLU A 14 1.03 -0.59 -14.89
CA GLU A 14 -0.01 -1.59 -15.21
C GLU A 14 -0.61 -2.21 -13.95
N MET A 15 0.25 -2.58 -13.00
CA MET A 15 -0.15 -3.17 -11.72
C MET A 15 -0.97 -2.19 -10.88
N ALA A 16 -0.58 -0.91 -10.80
CA ALA A 16 -1.36 0.10 -10.09
C ALA A 16 -2.79 0.21 -10.64
N ASN A 17 -2.94 0.11 -11.97
CA ASN A 17 -4.24 0.27 -12.63
C ASN A 17 -5.21 -0.86 -12.36
N LEU A 18 -4.74 -2.01 -11.87
CA LEU A 18 -5.63 -3.08 -11.42
C LEU A 18 -6.47 -2.67 -10.21
N LEU A 19 -6.14 -1.55 -9.54
CA LEU A 19 -6.95 -0.95 -8.46
C LEU A 19 -8.15 -0.15 -8.96
N ALA A 20 -8.28 0.10 -10.27
CA ALA A 20 -9.43 0.81 -10.82
C ALA A 20 -10.73 -0.03 -10.68
N PRO A 21 -11.90 0.60 -10.47
CA PRO A 21 -12.12 2.05 -10.39
C PRO A 21 -11.62 2.67 -9.07
N VAL A 22 -11.21 3.93 -9.13
CA VAL A 22 -10.73 4.70 -7.98
C VAL A 22 -11.78 5.73 -7.59
N GLU A 23 -12.23 5.70 -6.34
CA GLU A 23 -13.25 6.62 -5.84
C GLU A 23 -12.71 7.53 -4.74
N GLY A 24 -12.94 8.83 -4.88
CA GLY A 24 -12.49 9.83 -3.91
C GLY A 24 -12.31 11.18 -4.58
N ASP A 25 -11.70 12.10 -3.87
CA ASP A 25 -11.38 13.44 -4.38
C ASP A 25 -9.90 13.55 -4.78
N VAL A 26 -9.02 12.75 -4.14
CA VAL A 26 -7.57 12.77 -4.35
C VAL A 26 -6.98 11.36 -4.20
N VAL A 27 -5.87 11.11 -4.89
CA VAL A 27 -5.04 9.92 -4.68
C VAL A 27 -3.79 10.33 -3.91
N VAL A 28 -3.45 9.57 -2.88
CA VAL A 28 -2.22 9.77 -2.09
C VAL A 28 -1.53 8.42 -1.92
N GLY A 29 -0.21 8.42 -1.76
CA GLY A 29 0.54 7.18 -1.58
C GLY A 29 1.24 7.12 -0.23
N VAL A 30 1.32 5.92 0.34
CA VAL A 30 2.17 5.65 1.50
C VAL A 30 3.64 5.89 1.10
N PRO A 31 4.40 6.72 1.83
CA PRO A 31 5.82 6.89 1.56
C PRO A 31 6.62 5.60 1.89
N GLU A 32 7.59 5.16 1.10
CA GLU A 32 8.10 5.79 -0.14
C GLU A 32 7.49 5.19 -1.42
N SER A 33 7.31 3.87 -1.46
CA SER A 33 6.95 3.13 -2.68
C SER A 33 5.49 3.31 -3.09
N GLY A 34 4.56 3.40 -2.14
CA GLY A 34 3.15 3.68 -2.41
C GLY A 34 2.93 4.99 -3.16
N GLY A 35 3.77 6.01 -2.92
CA GLY A 35 3.78 7.28 -3.66
C GLY A 35 3.99 7.13 -5.17
N PHE A 36 4.84 6.19 -5.59
CA PHE A 36 5.10 5.92 -7.00
C PHE A 36 3.89 5.26 -7.68
N TYR A 37 3.25 4.29 -7.03
CA TYR A 37 2.04 3.66 -7.57
C TYR A 37 0.85 4.63 -7.57
N ALA A 38 0.72 5.45 -6.53
CA ALA A 38 -0.31 6.48 -6.43
C ALA A 38 -0.25 7.48 -7.58
N SER A 39 0.94 7.96 -7.94
CA SER A 39 1.09 8.95 -9.03
C SER A 39 0.73 8.35 -10.39
N LEU A 40 1.09 7.09 -10.63
CA LEU A 40 0.74 6.36 -11.86
C LEU A 40 -0.75 6.05 -11.94
N LEU A 41 -1.37 5.66 -10.83
CA LEU A 41 -2.81 5.41 -10.75
C LEU A 41 -3.62 6.70 -10.96
N ALA A 42 -3.21 7.80 -10.32
CA ALA A 42 -3.83 9.11 -10.46
C ALA A 42 -3.83 9.60 -11.92
N ALA A 43 -2.71 9.45 -12.61
CA ALA A 43 -2.57 9.84 -14.01
C ALA A 43 -3.58 9.14 -14.94
N ARG A 44 -4.01 7.91 -14.60
CA ARG A 44 -4.98 7.14 -15.37
C ARG A 44 -6.42 7.25 -14.85
N SER A 45 -6.62 7.46 -13.54
CA SER A 45 -7.95 7.60 -12.95
C SER A 45 -8.55 8.99 -13.17
N GLY A 46 -7.74 9.99 -13.51
CA GLY A 46 -8.17 11.38 -13.65
C GLY A 46 -8.33 12.12 -12.32
N LEU A 47 -8.08 11.46 -11.19
CA LEU A 47 -8.03 12.09 -9.88
C LEU A 47 -6.65 12.72 -9.64
N PRO A 48 -6.58 13.89 -8.97
CA PRO A 48 -5.30 14.52 -8.67
C PRO A 48 -4.48 13.68 -7.67
N TYR A 49 -3.19 13.50 -7.97
CA TYR A 49 -2.22 13.00 -7.00
C TYR A 49 -1.75 14.14 -6.11
N LEU A 50 -1.81 13.96 -4.78
CA LEU A 50 -1.26 14.90 -3.81
C LEU A 50 -0.10 14.26 -3.03
N PRO A 51 1.06 14.93 -2.95
CA PRO A 51 2.15 14.51 -2.06
C PRO A 51 1.78 14.82 -0.61
N ALA A 52 0.85 14.04 -0.04
CA ALA A 52 0.18 14.34 1.21
C ALA A 52 1.04 14.18 2.47
N PHE A 53 2.31 13.76 2.34
CA PHE A 53 3.18 13.46 3.47
C PHE A 53 4.55 14.14 3.32
N VAL A 54 5.06 14.67 4.43
CA VAL A 54 6.46 15.09 4.57
C VAL A 54 7.22 13.97 5.28
N GLN A 55 8.29 13.50 4.65
CA GLN A 55 9.22 12.55 5.26
C GLN A 55 10.17 13.31 6.20
N THR A 56 9.99 13.16 7.51
CA THR A 56 10.86 13.83 8.50
C THR A 56 12.00 12.93 9.02
N LEU A 57 11.96 11.63 8.74
CA LEU A 57 12.99 10.65 9.12
C LEU A 57 13.19 9.57 8.05
N ARG A 58 14.46 9.17 7.84
CA ARG A 58 14.85 8.03 6.99
C ARG A 58 15.27 6.85 7.88
N GLY A 59 14.65 5.67 7.71
CA GLY A 59 14.95 4.45 8.49
C GLY A 59 13.96 3.32 8.21
N ARG A 60 14.23 2.04 8.56
CA ARG A 60 13.29 0.90 8.37
C ARG A 60 12.55 0.59 9.68
N SER A 61 11.22 0.72 9.69
CA SER A 61 10.39 0.49 10.90
C SER A 61 9.87 -0.95 11.00
N ALA A 62 9.99 -1.75 9.93
CA ALA A 62 9.38 -3.07 9.84
C ALA A 62 10.03 -4.16 10.72
N LEU A 63 11.21 -3.88 11.29
CA LEU A 63 12.07 -4.85 11.99
C LEU A 63 12.31 -4.50 13.45
N LEU A 64 11.51 -3.60 14.01
CA LEU A 64 11.63 -3.22 15.41
C LEU A 64 10.73 -4.11 16.26
N ASP A 65 11.31 -4.64 17.34
CA ASP A 65 10.62 -5.51 18.30
C ASP A 65 9.66 -4.71 19.19
N ASP A 66 9.95 -3.42 19.42
CA ASP A 66 9.08 -2.52 20.18
C ASP A 66 7.98 -1.91 19.29
N MET A 67 6.73 -2.25 19.64
CA MET A 67 5.53 -1.81 18.92
C MET A 67 5.27 -0.31 19.03
N GLY A 68 5.58 0.32 20.17
CA GLY A 68 5.37 1.76 20.39
C GLY A 68 6.33 2.61 19.56
N LEU A 69 7.61 2.22 19.54
CA LEU A 69 8.65 2.81 18.70
C LEU A 69 8.33 2.61 17.22
N ARG A 70 7.84 1.42 16.84
CA ARG A 70 7.44 1.14 15.46
C ARG A 70 6.32 2.06 14.99
N LEU A 71 5.26 2.22 15.78
CA LEU A 71 4.15 3.12 15.46
C LEU A 71 4.62 4.58 15.39
N SER A 72 5.42 5.02 16.35
CA SER A 72 5.97 6.38 16.37
C SER A 72 6.81 6.67 15.14
N LEU A 73 7.68 5.74 14.72
CA LEU A 73 8.49 5.89 13.52
C LEU A 73 7.67 5.88 12.23
N ILE A 74 6.58 5.12 12.16
CA ILE A 74 5.67 5.17 11.01
C ILE A 74 5.02 6.55 10.92
N GLN A 75 4.51 7.08 12.05
CA GLN A 75 3.90 8.40 12.07
C GLN A 75 4.89 9.52 11.72
N LEU A 76 6.15 9.42 12.18
CA LEU A 76 7.19 10.39 11.84
C LEU A 76 7.58 10.36 10.35
N LYS A 77 7.54 9.19 9.71
CA LYS A 77 7.78 9.06 8.27
C LYS A 77 6.65 9.60 7.41
N ALA A 78 5.43 9.56 7.92
CA ALA A 78 4.21 9.93 7.20
C ALA A 78 3.49 11.08 7.92
N ASN A 79 4.20 12.21 8.11
CA ASN A 79 3.58 13.40 8.69
C ASN A 79 2.70 14.09 7.63
N PRO A 80 1.38 14.20 7.84
CA PRO A 80 0.47 14.64 6.79
C PRO A 80 0.51 16.15 6.60
N ILE A 81 0.31 16.59 5.37
CA ILE A 81 0.14 18.00 5.02
C ILE A 81 -1.36 18.31 5.04
N GLU A 82 -1.87 18.75 6.19
CA GLU A 82 -3.31 18.94 6.41
C GLU A 82 -3.97 19.82 5.33
N ALA A 83 -3.30 20.89 4.91
CA ALA A 83 -3.78 21.82 3.88
C ALA A 83 -4.11 21.14 2.53
N LEU A 84 -3.52 19.97 2.25
CA LEU A 84 -3.75 19.23 1.01
C LEU A 84 -4.95 18.26 1.11
N VAL A 85 -5.21 17.70 2.29
CA VAL A 85 -6.12 16.53 2.44
C VAL A 85 -7.32 16.77 3.35
N LYS A 86 -7.33 17.85 4.15
CA LYS A 86 -8.41 18.14 5.10
C LYS A 86 -9.78 18.21 4.43
N GLY A 87 -10.75 17.49 4.99
CA GLY A 87 -12.14 17.43 4.51
C GLY A 87 -12.35 16.62 3.23
N LYS A 88 -11.30 16.05 2.63
CA LYS A 88 -11.38 15.29 1.38
C LYS A 88 -11.65 13.82 1.63
N ARG A 89 -12.15 13.12 0.62
CA ARG A 89 -12.17 11.65 0.51
C ARG A 89 -10.88 11.22 -0.18
N VAL A 90 -10.05 10.48 0.53
CA VAL A 90 -8.70 10.11 0.08
C VAL A 90 -8.69 8.66 -0.36
N PHE A 91 -8.12 8.41 -1.55
CA PHE A 91 -7.71 7.08 -1.97
C PHE A 91 -6.21 6.88 -1.68
N LEU A 92 -5.90 6.13 -0.63
CA LEU A 92 -4.56 5.82 -0.17
C LEU A 92 -4.03 4.56 -0.88
N VAL A 93 -2.88 4.67 -1.54
CA VAL A 93 -2.23 3.56 -2.23
C VAL A 93 -0.99 3.09 -1.47
N ASP A 94 -0.86 1.78 -1.31
CA ASP A 94 0.35 1.13 -0.82
C ASP A 94 0.72 -0.06 -1.71
N ASP A 95 1.96 -0.53 -1.63
CA ASP A 95 2.43 -1.60 -2.50
C ASP A 95 2.17 -3.00 -1.94
N SER A 96 2.13 -3.15 -0.61
CA SER A 96 2.09 -4.45 0.07
C SER A 96 1.36 -4.39 1.40
N LEU A 97 0.56 -5.43 1.68
CA LEU A 97 -0.09 -5.64 2.99
C LEU A 97 0.58 -6.83 3.68
N ILE A 98 1.38 -6.53 4.71
CA ILE A 98 2.06 -7.53 5.53
C ILE A 98 1.41 -7.62 6.92
N THR A 99 1.76 -6.73 7.84
CA THR A 99 1.20 -6.71 9.20
C THR A 99 0.02 -5.76 9.37
N GLY A 100 -0.26 -4.91 8.37
CA GLY A 100 -1.30 -3.88 8.43
C GLY A 100 -0.97 -2.63 9.26
N LEU A 101 0.05 -2.70 10.12
CA LEU A 101 0.39 -1.61 11.06
C LEU A 101 0.68 -0.27 10.36
N THR A 102 1.36 -0.30 9.21
CA THR A 102 1.66 0.91 8.45
C THR A 102 0.38 1.58 7.96
N LEU A 103 -0.50 0.82 7.30
CA LEU A 103 -1.77 1.32 6.80
C LEU A 103 -2.66 1.84 7.93
N LYS A 104 -2.75 1.12 9.05
CA LYS A 104 -3.51 1.56 10.22
C LYS A 104 -2.98 2.87 10.80
N ALA A 105 -1.67 2.98 10.99
CA ALA A 105 -1.09 4.20 11.53
C ALA A 105 -1.29 5.41 10.59
N ILE A 106 -1.19 5.19 9.28
CA ILE A 106 -1.39 6.25 8.28
C ILE A 106 -2.87 6.62 8.15
N SER A 107 -3.79 5.67 8.14
CA SER A 107 -5.24 5.95 8.11
C SER A 107 -5.66 6.77 9.32
N GLN A 108 -5.17 6.42 10.52
CA GLN A 108 -5.42 7.16 11.76
C GLN A 108 -4.87 8.57 11.70
N VAL A 109 -3.64 8.75 11.19
CA VAL A 109 -3.04 10.08 11.06
C VAL A 109 -3.79 10.94 10.03
N LEU A 110 -4.18 10.38 8.90
CA LEU A 110 -5.00 11.08 7.90
C LEU A 110 -6.36 11.48 8.48
N ARG A 111 -7.05 10.56 9.16
CA ARG A 111 -8.39 10.80 9.70
C ARG A 111 -8.36 11.76 10.88
N HIS A 112 -7.53 11.49 11.88
CA HIS A 112 -7.58 12.19 13.17
C HIS A 112 -6.69 13.43 13.23
N LYS A 113 -5.51 13.41 12.60
CA LYS A 113 -4.62 14.58 12.59
C LYS A 113 -4.93 15.50 11.41
N ALA A 114 -5.05 14.93 10.20
CA ALA A 114 -5.25 15.74 9.00
C ALA A 114 -6.72 16.08 8.68
N GLY A 115 -7.68 15.48 9.38
CA GLY A 115 -9.11 15.75 9.19
C GLY A 115 -9.67 15.26 7.86
N VAL A 116 -9.13 14.16 7.33
CA VAL A 116 -9.67 13.48 6.14
C VAL A 116 -11.05 12.88 6.44
N LYS A 117 -11.99 13.02 5.50
CA LYS A 117 -13.38 12.59 5.66
C LYS A 117 -13.54 11.07 5.51
N GLU A 118 -12.97 10.53 4.44
CA GLU A 118 -12.99 9.10 4.10
C GLU A 118 -11.58 8.67 3.68
N VAL A 119 -11.15 7.48 4.10
CA VAL A 119 -9.90 6.84 3.71
C VAL A 119 -10.26 5.51 3.05
N ARG A 120 -10.18 5.46 1.71
CA ARG A 120 -10.25 4.22 0.93
C ARG A 120 -8.83 3.75 0.64
N VAL A 121 -8.56 2.45 0.76
CA VAL A 121 -7.21 1.90 0.57
C VAL A 121 -7.16 0.94 -0.60
N GLY A 122 -6.18 1.14 -1.49
CA GLY A 122 -5.81 0.21 -2.54
C GLY A 122 -4.39 -0.31 -2.33
N VAL A 123 -4.22 -1.62 -2.19
CA VAL A 123 -2.91 -2.28 -2.11
C VAL A 123 -2.61 -2.95 -3.44
N VAL A 124 -1.50 -2.57 -4.10
CA VAL A 124 -1.20 -2.99 -5.47
C VAL A 124 -0.98 -4.51 -5.58
N MET A 125 -0.46 -5.13 -4.53
CA MET A 125 -0.28 -6.59 -4.46
C MET A 125 -1.30 -7.23 -3.50
N PRO A 126 -1.72 -8.48 -3.76
CA PRO A 126 -2.41 -9.29 -2.76
C PRO A 126 -1.62 -9.35 -1.44
N PRO A 127 -2.30 -9.55 -0.30
CA PRO A 127 -1.64 -9.63 1.00
C PRO A 127 -0.65 -10.80 1.06
N LEU A 128 0.45 -10.61 1.79
CA LEU A 128 1.38 -11.70 2.06
C LEU A 128 0.76 -12.69 3.07
N ARG A 129 0.99 -13.97 2.80
CA ARG A 129 0.48 -15.10 3.61
C ARG A 129 1.59 -15.99 4.16
N SER A 130 2.76 -16.03 3.52
CA SER A 130 3.84 -16.89 3.98
C SER A 130 5.22 -16.25 3.78
N GLU A 131 6.20 -16.78 4.50
CA GLU A 131 7.59 -16.37 4.36
C GLU A 131 8.13 -16.78 2.98
N CYS A 132 9.05 -15.99 2.44
CA CYS A 132 9.64 -16.30 1.14
C CYS A 132 10.55 -17.54 1.24
N PRO A 133 10.27 -18.64 0.52
CA PRO A 133 11.12 -19.83 0.54
C PRO A 133 12.47 -19.61 -0.21
N TYR A 134 12.59 -18.50 -0.93
CA TYR A 134 13.76 -18.14 -1.74
C TYR A 134 14.60 -17.00 -1.12
N GLY A 135 14.34 -16.65 0.16
CA GLY A 135 15.21 -15.76 0.93
C GLY A 135 14.90 -14.26 0.84
N ALA A 136 13.78 -13.85 0.22
CA ALA A 136 13.32 -12.47 0.35
C ALA A 136 12.93 -12.19 1.81
N LYS A 137 13.34 -11.03 2.32
CA LYS A 137 13.13 -10.68 3.73
C LYS A 137 11.65 -10.39 4.02
N THR A 138 10.97 -11.38 4.60
CA THR A 138 9.58 -11.30 5.06
C THR A 138 9.53 -11.52 6.58
N PRO A 139 8.59 -10.90 7.31
CA PRO A 139 8.40 -11.26 8.70
C PRO A 139 7.75 -12.65 8.83
N PRO A 140 7.74 -13.26 10.03
CA PRO A 140 7.13 -14.56 10.23
C PRO A 140 5.65 -14.62 9.83
N ALA A 141 5.20 -15.76 9.30
CA ALA A 141 3.80 -15.94 8.88
C ALA A 141 2.79 -15.60 10.00
N GLY A 142 3.15 -15.86 11.26
CA GLY A 142 2.35 -15.58 12.44
C GLY A 142 2.10 -14.10 12.74
N VAL A 143 2.76 -13.15 12.06
CA VAL A 143 2.48 -11.71 12.19
C VAL A 143 1.81 -11.10 10.96
N MET A 144 1.58 -11.91 9.92
CA MET A 144 0.90 -11.45 8.71
C MET A 144 -0.60 -11.30 8.98
N ALA A 145 -1.16 -10.16 8.59
CA ALA A 145 -2.53 -9.79 8.92
C ALA A 145 -3.54 -10.69 8.20
N ALA A 146 -3.26 -11.06 6.95
CA ALA A 146 -4.14 -11.89 6.11
C ALA A 146 -4.26 -13.36 6.56
N ASN A 147 -3.41 -13.81 7.48
CA ASN A 147 -3.49 -15.14 8.10
C ASN A 147 -4.40 -15.17 9.33
N LYS A 148 -4.79 -13.99 9.84
CA LYS A 148 -5.58 -13.85 11.06
C LYS A 148 -6.96 -13.27 10.82
N LEU A 149 -7.08 -12.49 9.75
CA LEU A 149 -8.25 -11.68 9.46
C LEU A 149 -8.62 -11.86 7.99
N ASP A 150 -9.92 -11.94 7.73
CA ASP A 150 -10.46 -11.83 6.38
C ASP A 150 -10.44 -10.38 5.87
N ALA A 151 -10.92 -10.15 4.64
CA ALA A 151 -10.86 -8.83 4.02
C ALA A 151 -11.69 -7.77 4.76
N ASP A 152 -12.86 -8.12 5.27
CA ASP A 152 -13.74 -7.20 6.00
C ASP A 152 -13.21 -6.93 7.41
N GLU A 153 -12.71 -7.96 8.08
CA GLU A 153 -12.01 -7.84 9.36
C GLU A 153 -10.75 -6.99 9.24
N LEU A 154 -9.98 -7.14 8.15
CA LEU A 154 -8.82 -6.28 7.86
C LEU A 154 -9.26 -4.83 7.66
N ARG A 155 -10.31 -4.57 6.87
CA ARG A 155 -10.84 -3.23 6.65
C ARG A 155 -11.20 -2.54 7.96
N LEU A 156 -11.88 -3.27 8.85
CA LEU A 156 -12.22 -2.78 10.19
C LEU A 156 -10.99 -2.56 11.06
N ALA A 157 -10.05 -3.52 11.09
CA ALA A 157 -8.84 -3.43 11.90
C ALA A 157 -7.93 -2.27 11.49
N LEU A 158 -7.90 -1.93 10.20
CA LEU A 158 -7.17 -0.80 9.63
C LEU A 158 -7.90 0.54 9.78
N GLU A 159 -9.16 0.55 10.20
CA GLU A 159 -9.99 1.75 10.41
C GLU A 159 -10.21 2.57 9.12
N VAL A 160 -10.45 1.85 8.01
CA VAL A 160 -10.63 2.42 6.66
C VAL A 160 -12.04 2.17 6.12
N ASP A 161 -12.49 3.05 5.22
CA ASP A 161 -13.84 3.00 4.65
C ASP A 161 -13.94 1.92 3.57
N GLU A 162 -12.86 1.69 2.82
CA GLU A 162 -12.73 0.65 1.81
C GLU A 162 -11.32 0.08 1.87
N LEU A 163 -11.19 -1.22 1.61
CA LEU A 163 -9.92 -1.90 1.44
C LEU A 163 -10.02 -2.82 0.24
N LYS A 164 -9.11 -2.68 -0.74
CA LYS A 164 -9.05 -3.56 -1.90
C LYS A 164 -7.64 -3.83 -2.37
N TRP A 165 -7.50 -4.95 -3.05
CA TRP A 165 -6.32 -5.35 -3.82
C TRP A 165 -6.78 -6.20 -5.01
N PRO A 166 -6.01 -6.24 -6.11
CA PRO A 166 -6.37 -7.05 -7.25
C PRO A 166 -6.27 -8.56 -6.93
N PRO A 167 -7.08 -9.41 -7.57
CA PRO A 167 -6.92 -10.85 -7.48
C PRO A 167 -5.54 -11.31 -7.97
N LEU A 168 -4.99 -12.36 -7.36
CA LEU A 168 -3.69 -12.91 -7.73
C LEU A 168 -3.60 -13.27 -9.23
N GLU A 169 -4.67 -13.76 -9.82
CA GLU A 169 -4.68 -14.13 -11.24
C GLU A 169 -4.56 -12.93 -12.18
N LYS A 170 -5.06 -11.75 -11.77
CA LYS A 170 -4.84 -10.52 -12.56
C LYS A 170 -3.38 -10.11 -12.54
N ILE A 171 -2.72 -10.27 -11.39
CA ILE A 171 -1.29 -10.00 -11.24
C ILE A 171 -0.46 -10.95 -12.10
N ARG A 172 -0.76 -12.25 -12.04
CA ARG A 172 -0.10 -13.26 -12.88
C ARG A 172 -0.26 -12.95 -14.36
N SER A 173 -1.48 -12.67 -14.79
CA SER A 173 -1.77 -12.36 -16.19
C SER A 173 -0.95 -11.17 -16.72
N VAL A 174 -0.78 -10.11 -15.92
CA VAL A 174 0.07 -8.96 -16.31
C VAL A 174 1.54 -9.37 -16.45
N LEU A 175 2.05 -10.17 -15.52
CA LEU A 175 3.45 -10.63 -15.54
C LEU A 175 3.73 -11.59 -16.70
N GLU A 176 2.82 -12.55 -16.93
CA GLU A 176 2.91 -13.52 -18.02
C GLU A 176 2.79 -12.87 -19.40
N ALA A 177 1.96 -11.83 -19.55
CA ALA A 177 1.88 -11.04 -20.77
C ALA A 177 3.20 -10.32 -21.12
N ARG A 178 4.10 -10.17 -20.13
CA ARG A 178 5.46 -9.63 -20.31
C ARG A 178 6.53 -10.74 -20.45
N GLY A 179 6.11 -12.00 -20.62
CA GLY A 179 7.00 -13.14 -20.77
C GLY A 179 7.64 -13.62 -19.46
N LEU A 180 7.13 -13.19 -18.31
CA LEU A 180 7.65 -13.60 -17.00
C LEU A 180 6.90 -14.82 -16.46
N THR A 181 7.59 -15.65 -15.68
CA THR A 181 6.96 -16.74 -14.90
C THR A 181 7.04 -16.36 -13.41
N PRO A 182 5.98 -15.75 -12.85
CA PRO A 182 6.07 -15.20 -11.51
C PRO A 182 6.01 -16.30 -10.43
N CYS A 183 6.97 -16.27 -9.52
CA CYS A 183 6.83 -16.96 -8.24
C CYS A 183 5.82 -16.21 -7.38
N VAL A 184 4.82 -16.92 -6.86
CA VAL A 184 3.75 -16.37 -6.02
C VAL A 184 3.65 -17.07 -4.66
N ALA A 185 4.64 -17.87 -4.29
CA ALA A 185 4.60 -18.73 -3.09
C ALA A 185 4.25 -17.97 -1.80
N CYS A 186 4.73 -16.74 -1.64
CA CYS A 186 4.46 -15.91 -0.45
C CYS A 186 3.05 -15.27 -0.42
N LEU A 187 2.28 -15.40 -1.50
CA LEU A 187 0.91 -14.86 -1.65
C LEU A 187 -0.17 -15.95 -1.55
N LEU A 188 0.25 -17.22 -1.47
CA LEU A 188 -0.61 -18.39 -1.33
C LEU A 188 -0.85 -18.72 0.14
#